data_AF-A0A7C4DPI8-F1
#
_entry.id   AF-A0A7C4DPI8-F1
#
_cell.length_a   1.000
_cell.length_b   1.000
_cell.length_c   1.000
_cell.angle_alpha   90.00
_cell.angle_beta   90.00
_cell.angle_gamma   90.00
#
_symmetry.space_group_name_H-M   'P 1'
#
loop_
_entity.id
_entity.type
_entity.pdbx_description
1 polymer ?
#
loop_
_entity_poly.entity_id
_entity_poly.type
_entity_poly.pdbx_seq_one_letter_code
_entity_poly.pdbx_strand_id
1 'polypeptide(L)' 'MFVRPRLRLVTVKMPEIYLEGIDELIKIGRYKNRSEVIRVAIRELLRRELWIREAELS' A
#
# COMPACT_ATOMS: atom_id res chain seq x y z
N MET A 1 -7.14 -13.84 -19.53
CA MET A 1 -7.64 -12.45 -19.72
C MET A 1 -6.80 -11.52 -18.85
N PHE A 2 -5.87 -10.76 -19.45
CA PHE A 2 -4.97 -9.86 -18.71
C PHE A 2 -5.74 -8.57 -18.38
N VAL A 3 -6.30 -8.48 -17.18
CA VAL A 3 -6.93 -7.24 -16.71
C VAL A 3 -5.82 -6.24 -16.44
N ARG A 4 -5.70 -5.19 -17.27
CA ARG A 4 -4.75 -4.10 -16.98
C ARG A 4 -5.18 -3.43 -15.67
N PRO A 5 -4.35 -3.42 -14.62
CA PRO A 5 -4.69 -2.71 -13.40
C PRO A 5 -4.80 -1.22 -13.71
N ARG A 6 -6.00 -0.65 -13.52
CA ARG A 6 -6.22 0.79 -13.69
C ARG A 6 -5.61 1.52 -12.49
N LEU A 7 -4.43 2.09 -12.67
CA LEU A 7 -3.84 3.00 -11.70
C LEU A 7 -4.47 4.38 -11.84
N ARG A 8 -4.80 5.01 -10.71
CA ARG A 8 -5.26 6.40 -10.64
C ARG A 8 -4.26 7.18 -9.78
N LEU A 9 -3.99 8.42 -10.16
CA LEU A 9 -3.17 9.33 -9.36
C LEU A 9 -4.01 9.87 -8.21
N VAL A 10 -3.50 9.75 -6.99
CA VAL A 10 -4.15 10.22 -5.77
C VAL A 10 -3.12 11.06 -5.01
N THR A 11 -3.49 12.28 -4.65
CA THR A 11 -2.67 13.18 -3.83
C THR A 11 -3.19 13.15 -2.41
N VAL A 12 -2.31 12.87 -1.44
CA VAL A 12 -2.64 12.85 -0.02
C VAL A 12 -1.66 13.74 0.74
N LYS A 13 -2.12 14.36 1.83
CA LYS A 13 -1.24 15.05 2.78
C LYS A 13 -0.80 14.04 3.84
N MET A 14 0.49 13.92 4.08
CA MET A 14 1.05 13.06 5.12
C MET A 14 2.10 13.81 5.95
N PRO A 15 2.21 13.52 7.26
CA PRO A 15 3.34 13.92 8.08
C PRO A 15 4.69 13.50 7.47
N GLU A 16 5.70 14.36 7.63
CA GLU A 16 7.05 14.16 7.08
C GLU A 16 7.72 12.89 7.61
N ILE A 17 7.52 12.58 8.89
CA ILE A 17 8.06 11.38 9.53
C ILE A 17 7.68 10.07 8.82
N TYR A 18 6.49 10.01 8.22
CA TYR A 18 6.07 8.83 7.45
C TYR A 18 6.74 8.79 6.08
N LEU A 19 6.97 9.94 5.45
CA LEU A 19 7.70 10.01 4.18
C LEU A 19 9.15 9.58 4.37
N GLU A 20 9.80 10.02 5.46
CA GLU A 20 11.15 9.60 5.83
C GLU A 20 11.24 8.09 6.04
N GLY A 21 10.28 7.50 6.79
CA GLY A 21 10.21 6.05 6.96
C GLY A 21 10.04 5.29 5.65
N ILE A 22 9.24 5.82 4.72
CA ILE A 22 9.07 5.25 3.38
C ILE A 22 10.37 5.36 2.56
N ASP A 23 11.08 6.48 2.65
CA ASP A 23 12.33 6.69 1.92
C ASP A 23 13.44 5.76 2.41
N GLU A 24 13.54 5.52 3.71
CA GLU A 24 14.51 4.55 4.24
C GLU A 24 14.18 3.12 3.75
N LEU A 25 12.91 2.74 3.62
CA LEU A 25 12.50 1.46 3.04
C LEU A 25 12.91 1.32 1.55
N ILE A 26 12.95 2.42 0.81
CA ILE A 26 13.41 2.43 -0.59
C ILE A 26 14.94 2.37 -0.63
N LYS A 27 15.62 3.11 0.25
CA LYS A 27 17.08 3.19 0.34
C LYS A 27 17.73 1.84 0.67
N ILE A 28 17.09 1.03 1.51
CA ILE A 28 17.53 -0.36 1.78
C ILE A 28 17.22 -1.32 0.62
N GLY A 29 16.63 -0.85 -0.48
CA GLY A 29 16.35 -1.63 -1.68
C GLY A 29 15.14 -2.54 -1.60
N ARG A 30 14.31 -2.44 -0.55
CA ARG A 30 13.12 -3.31 -0.39
C ARG A 30 11.98 -2.97 -1.35
N TYR A 31 11.89 -1.72 -1.77
CA TYR A 31 10.84 -1.23 -2.65
C TYR A 31 11.40 -0.30 -3.71
N LYS A 32 10.79 -0.28 -4.90
CA LYS A 32 11.30 0.53 -6.02
C LYS A 32 10.96 2.01 -5.93
N ASN A 33 9.85 2.37 -5.27
CA ASN A 33 9.36 3.74 -5.17
C ASN A 33 8.30 3.88 -4.06
N ARG A 34 8.01 5.14 -3.67
CA ARG A 34 7.01 5.45 -2.63
C ARG A 34 5.63 4.88 -2.96
N SER A 35 5.22 4.97 -4.23
CA SER A 35 3.91 4.46 -4.67
C SER A 35 3.78 2.95 -4.53
N GLU A 36 4.87 2.19 -4.64
CA GLU A 36 4.90 0.75 -4.41
C GLU A 36 4.70 0.42 -2.93
N VAL A 37 5.44 1.10 -2.04
CA VAL A 37 5.31 0.97 -0.59
C VAL A 37 3.87 1.25 -0.16
N ILE A 38 3.30 2.37 -0.60
CA ILE A 38 1.94 2.78 -0.25
C ILE A 38 0.91 1.76 -0.76
N ARG A 39 1.05 1.26 -1.99
CA ARG A 39 0.13 0.25 -2.54
C ARG A 39 0.20 -1.07 -1.77
N VAL A 40 1.40 -1.51 -1.35
CA VAL A 40 1.57 -2.73 -0.56
C VAL A 40 0.96 -2.56 0.83
N ALA A 41 1.23 -1.43 1.49
CA ALA A 41 0.65 -1.12 2.79
C ALA A 41 -0.90 -1.10 2.75
N ILE A 42 -1.49 -0.43 1.74
CA ILE A 42 -2.95 -0.41 1.56
C ILE A 42 -3.49 -1.80 1.26
N ARG A 43 -2.82 -2.60 0.41
CA ARG A 43 -3.24 -3.97 0.10
C ARG A 43 -3.27 -4.83 1.36
N GLU A 44 -2.22 -4.80 2.15
CA GLU A 44 -2.13 -5.56 3.39
C GLU A 44 -3.18 -5.11 4.41
N LEU A 45 -3.40 -3.80 4.54
CA LEU A 45 -4.47 -3.24 5.38
C LEU A 45 -5.85 -3.73 4.94
N LEU A 46 -6.19 -3.54 3.66
CA LEU A 46 -7.46 -3.99 3.09
C LEU A 46 -7.62 -5.50 3.24
N ARG A 47 -6.53 -6.25 3.08
CA ARG A 47 -6.57 -7.70 3.23
C ARG A 47 -6.97 -8.09 4.64
N ARG A 48 -6.36 -7.47 5.66
CA ARG A 48 -6.68 -7.72 7.07
C ARG A 48 -8.11 -7.33 7.39
N GLU A 49 -8.54 -6.12 7.04
CA GLU A 49 -9.86 -5.61 7.43
C GLU A 49 -11.03 -6.29 6.70
N LEU A 50 -10.86 -6.66 5.42
CA LEU A 50 -11.95 -7.22 4.62
C LEU A 50 -12.04 -8.74 4.68
N TRP A 51 -10.92 -9.47 4.70
CA TRP A 51 -10.98 -10.94 4.78
C TRP A 51 -11.34 -11.45 6.18
N ILE A 52 -11.06 -10.71 7.26
CA ILE A 52 -11.51 -11.09 8.61
C ILE A 52 -13.05 -11.10 8.68
N ARG A 53 -13.73 -10.19 7.96
CA ARG A 53 -15.20 -10.15 7.93
C ARG A 53 -15.85 -11.31 7.19
N GLU A 54 -15.17 -11.95 6.23
CA GLU A 54 -15.72 -13.14 5.57
C GLU A 54 -15.62 -14.40 6.44
N ALA A 55 -14.59 -14.49 7.29
CA ALA A 55 -14.33 -15.66 8.12
C ALA A 55 -15.20 -15.73 9.40
N GLU A 56 -15.74 -14.60 9.89
CA GLU A 56 -16.65 -14.57 11.04
C GLU A 56 -18.15 -14.61 10.66
N LEU A 57 -18.48 -14.53 9.37
CA LEU A 57 -19.86 -14.50 8.85
C LEU A 57 -20.26 -15.74 8.02
N SER A 58 -19.41 -16.78 7.97
CA SER A 58 -19.71 -18.10 7.38
C SER A 58 -19.60 -19.19 8.43
#